data_AF-A0A8S3I4L7-F1
#
_entry.id   AF-A0A8S3I4L7-F1
#
_cell.length_a   1.000
_cell.length_b   1.000
_cell.length_c   1.000
_cell.angle_alpha   90.00
_cell.angle_beta   90.00
_cell.angle_gamma   90.00
#
_symmetry.space_group_name_H-M   'P 1'
#
loop_
_entity.id
_entity.type
_entity.pdbx_description
1 polymer ?
#
loop_
_entity_poly.entity_id
_entity_poly.type
_entity_poly.pdbx_seq_one_letter_code
_entity_poly.pdbx_strand_id
1 'polypeptide(L)'
;MSIPQPPDDPETRNIIEKLASFVARNGPEFEVATRQKQENNPKFAFLRGGEYQHYYQFRVQAEKTLLQQPPNPFHLPPPNMPPAPTS
;
A
#
# COMPACT_ATOMS: atom_id res chain seq x y z
N MET A 1 11.84 -8.67 -9.77
CA MET A 1 11.15 -8.28 -8.52
C MET A 1 10.27 -9.45 -8.11
N SER A 2 10.59 -10.13 -7.02
CA SER A 2 9.74 -11.20 -6.49
C SER A 2 8.43 -10.57 -6.04
N ILE A 3 7.30 -11.04 -6.58
CA ILE A 3 5.98 -10.63 -6.11
C ILE A 3 5.90 -11.07 -4.64
N PRO A 4 5.67 -10.16 -3.69
CA PRO A 4 5.59 -10.52 -2.28
C PRO A 4 4.50 -11.58 -2.08
N GLN A 5 4.75 -12.53 -1.18
CA GLN A 5 3.86 -13.66 -0.97
C GLN A 5 2.48 -13.15 -0.51
N PRO A 6 1.39 -13.50 -1.22
CA PRO A 6 0.06 -13.16 -0.77
C PRO A 6 -0.27 -13.94 0.52
N PRO A 7 -1.15 -13.42 1.37
CA PRO A 7 -1.69 -14.19 2.48
C PRO A 7 -2.38 -15.45 1.96
N ASP A 8 -2.16 -16.57 2.64
CA ASP A 8 -2.91 -17.82 2.42
C ASP A 8 -4.39 -17.63 2.79
N ASP A 9 -4.62 -16.81 3.83
CA ASP A 9 -5.94 -16.48 4.33
C ASP A 9 -6.69 -15.51 3.38
N PRO A 10 -7.83 -15.92 2.81
CA PRO A 10 -8.56 -15.11 1.85
C PRO A 10 -9.19 -13.87 2.47
N GLU A 11 -9.51 -13.88 3.77
CA GLU A 11 -10.00 -12.68 4.47
C GLU A 11 -8.90 -11.63 4.56
N THR A 12 -7.71 -12.02 4.98
CA THR A 12 -6.53 -11.15 5.10
C THR A 12 -6.17 -10.55 3.74
N ARG A 13 -6.18 -11.36 2.69
CA ARG A 13 -5.96 -10.88 1.32
C ARG A 13 -6.98 -9.80 0.94
N ASN A 14 -8.27 -10.07 1.13
CA ASN A 14 -9.34 -9.11 0.84
C ASN A 14 -9.19 -7.80 1.62
N ILE A 15 -8.78 -7.87 2.89
CA ILE A 15 -8.56 -6.69 3.72
C ILE A 15 -7.40 -5.85 3.17
N ILE A 16 -6.27 -6.48 2.82
CA ILE A 16 -5.12 -5.82 2.20
C ILE A 16 -5.54 -5.14 0.90
N GLU A 17 -6.24 -5.85 0.02
CA GLU A 17 -6.68 -5.31 -1.27
C GLU A 17 -7.64 -4.13 -1.11
N LYS A 18 -8.65 -4.27 -0.24
CA LYS A 18 -9.59 -3.18 0.06
C LYS A 18 -8.88 -1.97 0.63
N LEU A 19 -8.00 -2.18 1.59
CA LEU A 19 -7.29 -1.10 2.24
C LEU A 19 -6.29 -0.43 1.28
N ALA A 20 -5.63 -1.21 0.43
CA ALA A 20 -4.73 -0.70 -0.59
C ALA A 20 -5.45 0.25 -1.56
N SER A 21 -6.60 -0.17 -2.08
CA SER A 21 -7.44 0.67 -2.94
C SER A 21 -7.92 1.91 -2.19
N PHE A 22 -8.32 1.75 -0.93
CA PHE A 22 -8.82 2.85 -0.11
C PHE A 22 -7.74 3.91 0.17
N VAL A 23 -6.54 3.48 0.54
CA VAL A 23 -5.39 4.36 0.81
C VAL A 23 -4.84 4.96 -0.48
N ALA A 24 -4.89 4.23 -1.59
CA ALA A 24 -4.50 4.75 -2.90
C ALA A 24 -5.41 5.89 -3.36
N ARG A 25 -6.72 5.81 -3.08
CA ARG A 25 -7.72 6.82 -3.47
C ARG A 25 -7.81 8.00 -2.49
N ASN A 26 -7.79 7.72 -1.18
CA ASN A 26 -8.01 8.75 -0.16
C ASN A 26 -6.71 9.34 0.39
N GLY A 27 -5.57 8.66 0.19
CA GLY A 27 -4.26 9.10 0.67
C GLY A 27 -3.72 8.30 1.88
N PRO A 28 -2.44 8.50 2.20
CA PRO A 28 -1.73 7.77 3.26
C PRO A 28 -2.22 8.10 4.68
N GLU A 29 -2.90 9.25 4.89
CA GLU A 29 -3.47 9.59 6.20
C GLU A 29 -4.50 8.57 6.68
N PHE A 30 -5.26 7.99 5.75
CA PHE A 30 -6.21 6.92 6.06
C PHE A 30 -5.55 5.62 6.46
N GLU A 31 -4.34 5.34 5.96
CA GLU A 31 -3.55 4.20 6.40
C GLU A 31 -3.19 4.36 7.88
N VAL A 32 -2.66 5.53 8.25
CA VAL A 32 -2.26 5.84 9.62
C VAL A 32 -3.46 5.80 10.57
N ALA A 33 -4.59 6.38 10.18
CA ALA A 33 -5.82 6.35 10.97
C ALA A 33 -6.34 4.91 11.15
N THR A 34 -6.35 4.12 10.07
CA THR A 34 -6.79 2.71 10.12
C THR A 34 -5.86 1.88 10.98
N ARG A 35 -4.55 2.08 10.87
CA ARG A 35 -3.53 1.39 11.67
C ARG A 35 -3.72 1.63 13.16
N GLN A 36 -4.00 2.87 13.57
CA GLN A 36 -4.27 3.19 14.97
C GLN A 36 -5.61 2.60 15.44
N LYS A 37 -6.67 2.72 14.64
CA LYS A 37 -7.99 2.19 14.98
C LYS A 37 -8.00 0.67 15.11
N GLN A 38 -7.24 -0.02 14.27
CA GLN A 38 -7.18 -1.48 14.17
C GLN A 38 -5.94 -2.06 14.88
N GLU A 39 -5.32 -1.31 15.79
CA GLU A 39 -4.13 -1.75 16.52
C GLU A 39 -4.33 -3.10 17.24
N ASN A 40 -5.51 -3.30 17.83
CA ASN A 40 -5.86 -4.51 18.56
C ASN A 40 -6.35 -5.65 17.64
N ASN A 41 -6.41 -5.43 16.32
CA ASN A 41 -6.93 -6.40 15.38
C ASN A 41 -5.79 -7.14 14.66
N PRO A 42 -5.62 -8.46 14.89
CA PRO A 42 -4.57 -9.24 14.24
C PRO A 42 -4.74 -9.28 12.71
N LYS A 43 -5.96 -9.08 12.20
CA LYS A 43 -6.20 -9.00 10.75
C LYS A 43 -5.52 -7.79 10.10
N PHE A 44 -5.23 -6.74 10.86
CA PHE A 44 -4.51 -5.54 10.39
C PHE A 44 -3.06 -5.47 10.88
N ALA A 45 -2.53 -6.57 11.45
CA ALA A 45 -1.16 -6.62 11.93
C ALA A 45 -0.13 -6.23 10.85
N PHE A 46 -0.43 -6.54 9.58
CA PHE A 46 0.38 -6.19 8.41
C PHE A 46 0.64 -4.68 8.25
N LEU A 47 -0.20 -3.80 8.84
CA LEU A 47 0.00 -2.35 8.83
C LEU A 47 1.06 -1.87 9.83
N ARG A 48 1.35 -2.68 10.85
CA ARG A 48 2.36 -2.39 11.87
C ARG A 48 3.68 -3.13 11.60
N GLY A 49 3.67 -4.09 10.69
CA GLY A 49 4.84 -4.91 10.36
C GLY A 49 4.45 -6.33 9.96
N GLY A 50 5.47 -7.13 9.66
CA GLY A 50 5.33 -8.56 9.41
C GLY A 50 5.36 -8.95 7.93
N GLU A 51 5.16 -10.24 7.69
CA GLU A 51 5.34 -10.90 6.38
C GLU A 51 4.53 -10.25 5.24
N TYR A 52 3.33 -9.75 5.54
CA TYR A 52 2.42 -9.21 4.52
C TYR A 52 2.57 -7.70 4.27
N GLN A 53 3.46 -7.01 4.99
CA GLN A 53 3.70 -5.58 4.80
C GLN A 53 4.15 -5.28 3.36
N HIS A 54 5.03 -6.12 2.80
CA HIS A 54 5.52 -5.96 1.43
C HIS A 54 4.40 -6.17 0.41
N TYR A 55 3.52 -7.16 0.63
CA TYR A 55 2.35 -7.38 -0.21
C TYR A 55 1.39 -6.20 -0.18
N TYR A 56 1.12 -5.67 1.01
CA TYR A 56 0.30 -4.47 1.18
C TYR A 56 0.87 -3.26 0.41
N GLN A 57 2.16 -2.95 0.59
CA GLN A 57 2.79 -1.83 -0.12
C GLN A 57 2.73 -1.99 -1.64
N PHE A 58 3.00 -3.21 -2.14
CA PHE A 58 2.88 -3.52 -3.56
C PHE A 58 1.46 -3.27 -4.08
N ARG A 59 0.43 -3.69 -3.33
CA ARG A 59 -0.98 -3.46 -3.71
C ARG A 59 -1.34 -1.97 -3.68
N VAL A 60 -0.92 -1.23 -2.65
CA VAL A 60 -1.15 0.23 -2.56
C VAL A 60 -0.51 0.93 -3.76
N GLN A 61 0.72 0.57 -4.10
CA GLN A 61 1.45 1.18 -5.20
C GLN A 61 0.83 0.82 -6.56
N ALA A 62 0.39 -0.43 -6.75
CA ALA A 62 -0.33 -0.84 -7.94
C ALA A 62 -1.63 -0.04 -8.11
N GLU A 63 -2.47 0.06 -7.07
CA GLU A 63 -3.71 0.84 -7.10
C GLU A 63 -3.44 2.33 -7.34
N LYS A 64 -2.44 2.90 -6.66
CA LYS A 64 -2.01 4.29 -6.89
C LYS A 64 -1.57 4.53 -8.33
N THR A 65 -0.85 3.58 -8.92
CA THR A 65 -0.37 3.67 -10.31
C THR A 65 -1.55 3.63 -11.28
N LEU A 66 -2.52 2.73 -11.05
CA LEU A 66 -3.73 2.65 -11.85
C LEU A 66 -4.58 3.93 -11.78
N LEU A 67 -4.64 4.56 -10.60
CA LEU A 67 -5.40 5.81 -10.41
C LEU A 67 -4.67 7.04 -10.95
N GLN A 68 -3.33 7.01 -11.02
CA GLN A 68 -2.50 8.16 -11.41
C GLN A 68 -2.00 8.12 -12.87
N GLN A 69 -2.24 7.05 -13.64
CA GLN A 69 -1.82 7.00 -15.04
C GLN A 69 -2.87 7.52 -16.04
N PRO A 70 -2.57 8.58 -16.81
CA PRO A 70 -2.78 8.56 -18.26
C PRO A 70 -1.76 7.61 -18.93
N PRO A 71 -2.06 7.02 -20.10
CA PRO A 71 -1.28 5.93 -20.67
C PRO A 71 0.10 6.44 -21.10
N ASN A 72 1.17 6.11 -20.37
CA ASN A 72 2.53 6.43 -20.80
C ASN A 72 3.52 5.27 -20.54
N PRO A 73 4.18 4.74 -21.57
CA PRO A 73 4.87 3.45 -21.53
C PRO A 73 6.26 3.44 -20.85
N PHE A 74 6.65 4.47 -20.08
CA PHE A 74 8.05 4.64 -19.65
C PHE A 74 8.35 4.92 -18.17
N HIS A 75 7.40 4.96 -17.24
CA HIS A 75 7.74 5.30 -15.85
C HIS A 75 7.73 4.12 -14.87
N LEU A 76 8.96 3.69 -14.54
CA LEU A 76 9.36 2.90 -13.38
C LEU A 76 8.95 3.61 -12.06
N PRO A 77 8.69 2.87 -10.96
CA PRO A 77 8.29 3.47 -9.69
C PRO A 77 9.44 4.28 -9.07
N PRO A 78 9.18 5.42 -8.40
CA PRO A 78 10.25 6.23 -7.82
C PRO A 78 10.77 5.58 -6.52
N PRO A 79 12.10 5.52 -6.30
CA PRO A 79 12.67 5.27 -4.99
C PRO A 79 12.72 6.60 -4.23
N ASN A 80 12.08 6.64 -3.05
CA ASN A 80 12.43 7.50 -1.91
C ASN A 80 13.34 8.72 -2.21
N MET A 81 12.77 9.89 -2.54
CA MET A 81 13.53 11.16 -2.56
C MET A 81 12.84 12.22 -1.69
N PRO A 82 13.59 12.93 -0.81
CA PRO A 82 13.07 14.10 -0.10
C PRO A 82 12.88 15.27 -1.09
N PRO A 83 12.04 16.27 -0.76
CA PRO A 83 11.86 17.43 -1.62
C PRO A 83 13.15 18.22 -1.72
N ALA A 84 13.63 18.49 -2.94
CA ALA A 84 14.77 19.36 -3.17
C ALA A 84 14.39 20.82 -2.82
N PRO A 85 15.25 21.57 -2.12
CA PRO A 85 15.00 22.97 -1.84
C PRO A 85 15.15 23.77 -3.14
N THR A 86 14.09 24.45 -3.55
CA THR A 86 14.13 25.47 -4.60
C THR A 86 14.91 26.68 -4.06
N SER A 87 16.04 27.00 -4.68
CA SER A 87 16.71 28.30 -4.53
C SER A 87 16.53 29.15 -5.78
#